data_AF-H8K8S4-F1
#
_entry.id   AF-H8K8S4-F1
#
_cell.length_a   1.000
_cell.length_b   1.000
_cell.length_c   1.000
_cell.angle_alpha   90.00
_cell.angle_beta   90.00
_cell.angle_gamma   90.00
#
_symmetry.space_group_name_H-M   'P 1'
#
loop_
_entity.id
_entity.type
_entity.pdbx_description
1 polymer ?
#
loop_
_entity_poly.entity_id
_entity_poly.type
_entity_poly.pdbx_seq_one_letter_code
_entity_poly.pdbx_strand_id
1 'polypeptide(L)' 'MFKEYKIYKFCEQVKQETYKVVWPTRKELVASTLVVVVAVFIFSLICLVLDYSIHNIMQLLLNIGK' A
#
# COMPACT_ATOMS: atom_id res chain seq x y z
N MET A 1 -37.14 -0.22 -26.06
CA MET A 1 -38.09 -0.97 -25.20
C MET A 1 -37.49 -2.23 -24.53
N PHE A 2 -36.23 -2.65 -24.78
CA PHE A 2 -35.63 -3.86 -24.16
C PHE A 2 -34.35 -3.63 -23.33
N LYS A 3 -33.96 -2.38 -23.07
CA LYS A 3 -32.70 -2.06 -22.37
C LYS A 3 -32.84 -2.10 -20.84
N GLU A 4 -34.00 -1.68 -20.31
CA GLU A 4 -34.31 -1.60 -18.87
C GLU A 4 -34.21 -2.96 -18.15
N TYR A 5 -34.72 -4.04 -18.76
CA TYR A 5 -34.72 -5.38 -18.16
C TYR A 5 -33.31 -5.95 -17.95
N LYS A 6 -32.34 -5.51 -18.77
CA LYS A 6 -30.94 -5.96 -18.71
C LYS A 6 -30.19 -5.30 -17.54
N ILE A 7 -30.49 -4.03 -17.24
CA ILE A 7 -29.84 -3.28 -16.15
C ILE A 7 -30.31 -3.78 -14.78
N TYR A 8 -31.62 -4.03 -14.63
CA TYR A 8 -32.17 -4.58 -13.39
C TYR A 8 -31.54 -5.95 -13.06
N LYS A 9 -31.50 -6.87 -14.04
CA LYS A 9 -30.81 -8.16 -13.89
C LYS A 9 -29.32 -8.02 -13.60
N PHE A 10 -28.64 -7.05 -14.23
CA PHE A 10 -27.22 -6.81 -13.99
C PHE A 10 -26.95 -6.33 -12.55
N CYS A 11 -27.76 -5.41 -12.02
CA CYS A 11 -27.65 -4.99 -10.61
C CYS A 11 -27.89 -6.15 -9.63
N GLU A 12 -28.83 -7.06 -9.96
CA GLU A 12 -29.09 -8.25 -9.15
C GLU A 12 -27.90 -9.22 -9.16
N GLN A 13 -27.27 -9.43 -10.31
CA GLN A 13 -26.04 -10.22 -10.44
C GLN A 13 -24.86 -9.59 -9.68
N VAL A 14 -24.64 -8.29 -9.79
CA VAL A 14 -23.58 -7.57 -9.05
C VAL A 14 -23.81 -7.68 -7.54
N LYS A 15 -25.06 -7.58 -7.08
CA LYS A 15 -25.41 -7.77 -5.67
C LYS A 15 -25.08 -9.19 -5.21
N GLN A 16 -25.39 -10.22 -6.01
CA GLN A 16 -25.04 -11.62 -5.72
C GLN A 16 -23.52 -11.87 -5.68
N GLU A 17 -22.75 -11.23 -6.55
CA GLU A 17 -21.28 -11.33 -6.54
C GLU A 17 -20.66 -10.59 -5.35
N THR A 18 -21.25 -9.46 -4.96
CA THR A 18 -20.82 -8.69 -3.78
C THR A 18 -20.99 -9.50 -2.49
N TYR A 19 -22.00 -10.38 -2.40
CA TYR A 19 -22.14 -11.30 -1.26
C TYR A 19 -21.07 -12.41 -1.21
N LYS A 20 -20.40 -12.70 -2.33
CA LYS A 20 -19.24 -13.62 -2.35
C LYS A 20 -17.95 -12.93 -1.90
N VAL A 21 -17.93 -11.60 -1.83
CA VAL A 21 -16.80 -10.85 -1.29
C VAL A 21 -16.80 -10.99 0.23
N VAL A 22 -15.98 -11.91 0.72
CA VAL A 22 -15.69 -12.05 2.15
C VAL A 22 -14.87 -10.84 2.58
N TRP A 23 -15.52 -9.87 3.22
CA TRP A 23 -14.78 -8.77 3.85
C TRP A 23 -13.98 -9.32 5.03
N PRO A 24 -12.68 -9.01 5.08
CA PRO A 24 -11.81 -9.47 6.16
C PRO A 24 -12.34 -8.95 7.50
N THR A 25 -12.24 -9.79 8.53
CA THR A 25 -12.66 -9.36 9.87
C THR A 25 -11.76 -8.21 10.34
N ARG A 26 -12.29 -7.29 11.17
CA ARG A 26 -11.51 -6.14 11.66
C ARG A 26 -10.18 -6.52 12.31
N LYS A 27 -10.10 -7.73 12.86
CA LYS A 27 -8.89 -8.30 13.46
C LYS A 27 -7.84 -8.65 12.42
N GLU A 28 -8.23 -9.28 11.31
CA GLU A 28 -7.34 -9.61 10.19
C GLU A 28 -6.82 -8.35 9.47
N LEU A 29 -7.67 -7.33 9.35
CA LEU A 29 -7.30 -6.05 8.76
C LEU A 29 -6.16 -5.41 9.58
N VAL A 30 -6.34 -5.34 10.90
CA VAL A 30 -5.33 -4.77 11.81
C VAL A 30 -4.04 -5.58 11.80
N ALA A 31 -4.13 -6.92 11.80
CA ALA A 31 -2.94 -7.78 11.73
C ALA A 31 -2.15 -7.55 10.44
N SER A 32 -2.84 -7.49 9.30
CA SER A 32 -2.23 -7.23 7.99
C SER A 32 -1.58 -5.85 7.92
N THR A 33 -2.25 -4.81 8.44
CA THR A 33 -1.69 -3.45 8.50
C THR A 33 -0.47 -3.39 9.41
N LEU A 34 -0.48 -4.09 10.55
CA LEU A 34 0.64 -4.09 11.50
C LEU A 34 1.92 -4.65 10.88
N VAL A 35 1.82 -5.73 10.10
CA VAL A 35 2.96 -6.30 9.36
C VAL A 35 3.55 -5.27 8.39
N VAL A 36 2.70 -4.56 7.64
CA VAL A 36 3.14 -3.52 6.69
C VAL A 36 3.81 -2.36 7.42
N VAL A 37 3.25 -1.91 8.55
CA VAL A 37 3.84 -0.82 9.36
C VAL A 37 5.25 -1.20 9.84
N VAL A 38 5.44 -2.43 10.33
CA VAL A 38 6.76 -2.91 10.75
C VAL A 38 7.74 -2.97 9.56
N ALA A 39 7.31 -3.48 8.42
CA ALA A 39 8.14 -3.53 7.22
C ALA A 39 8.59 -2.14 6.74
N VAL A 40 7.66 -1.17 6.69
CA VAL A 40 7.96 0.21 6.30
C VAL A 40 8.87 0.89 7.33
N PHE A 41 8.69 0.61 8.62
CA PHE A 41 9.55 1.16 9.68
C PHE A 41 11.00 0.72 9.50
N ILE A 42 11.25 -0.56 9.24
CA ILE A 42 12.59 -1.09 8.97
C ILE A 42 13.17 -0.46 7.70
N PHE A 43 12.37 -0.37 6.63
CA PHE A 43 12.80 0.22 5.36
C PHE A 43 13.18 1.70 5.52
N SER A 44 12.38 2.46 6.27
CA SER A 44 12.66 3.87 6.58
C SER A 44 13.96 4.04 7.36
N LEU A 45 14.26 3.14 8.30
CA LEU A 45 15.49 3.21 9.09
C LEU A 45 16.74 2.94 8.21
N ILE A 46 16.64 1.99 7.29
CA ILE A 46 17.72 1.70 6.32
C ILE A 46 17.91 2.87 5.36
N CYS A 47 16.83 3.42 4.80
CA CYS A 47 16.90 4.61 3.94
C CYS A 47 17.59 5.77 4.67
N LEU A 48 17.20 6.05 5.91
CA LEU A 48 17.80 7.11 6.72
C LEU A 48 19.32 6.94 6.86
N VAL A 49 19.79 5.73 7.17
CA VAL A 49 21.23 5.44 7.27
C VAL A 49 21.94 5.66 5.93
N LEU A 50 21.32 5.24 4.82
CA LEU A 50 21.86 5.43 3.48
C LEU A 50 21.95 6.92 3.12
N ASP A 51 20.90 7.69 3.38
CA ASP A 51 20.85 9.13 3.12
C ASP A 51 21.95 9.88 3.90
N TYR A 52 22.14 9.55 5.19
CA TYR A 52 23.24 10.11 5.99
C TYR A 52 24.61 9.71 5.47
N SER A 53 24.77 8.46 5.04
CA SER A 53 26.03 7.96 4.51
C SER A 53 26.42 8.67 3.22
N ILE A 54 25.47 8.82 2.29
CA ILE A 54 25.66 9.54 1.03
C ILE A 54 25.97 11.02 1.31
N HIS A 55 25.25 11.66 2.22
CA HIS A 55 25.50 13.05 2.60
C HIS A 55 26.93 13.25 3.11
N ASN A 56 27.41 12.38 3.99
CA ASN A 56 28.76 12.46 4.53
C ASN A 56 29.83 12.24 3.46
N ILE A 57 29.62 11.28 2.55
CA ILE A 57 30.52 11.04 1.41
C ILE A 57 30.57 12.25 0.47
N MET A 58 29.41 12.84 0.17
CA MET A 58 29.34 14.06 -0.65
C MET A 58 30.07 15.23 0.00
N GLN A 59 29.94 15.42 1.31
CA GLN A 59 30.68 16.47 2.02
C GLN A 59 32.20 16.25 1.95
N LEU A 60 32.67 15.01 2.14
CA LEU A 60 34.08 14.67 2.01
C LEU A 60 34.61 14.95 0.59
N LEU A 61 33.84 14.57 -0.43
CA LEU A 61 34.23 14.78 -1.83
C LEU A 61 34.27 16.27 -2.20
N LEU A 62 33.31 17.07 -1.72
CA LEU A 62 33.30 18.52 -1.91
C LEU A 62 34.44 19.21 -1.14
N ASN A 63 34.82 18.71 0.03
CA ASN A 63 35.92 19.24 0.81
C ASN A 63 37.29 18.92 0.20
N ILE A 64 37.42 17.80 -0.53
CA ILE A 64 38.63 17.42 -1.29
C ILE A 64 38.85 18.31 -2.52
N GLY A 65 37.79 18.93 -3.05
CA GLY A 65 37.88 19.85 -4.20
C GLY A 65 38.26 21.30 -3.87
N LYS A 66 38.45 21.62 -2.59
CA LYS A 66 39.04 22.88 -2.10
C LYS A 66 40.51 22.68 -1.79
#